data_AF-A0A8B7QE25-F1
#
_entry.id   AF-A0A8B7QE25-F1
#
_cell.length_a   1.000
_cell.length_b   1.000
_cell.length_c   1.000
_cell.angle_alpha   90.00
_cell.angle_beta   90.00
_cell.angle_gamma   90.00
#
_symmetry.space_group_name_H-M   'P 1'
#
loop_
_entity.id
_entity.type
_entity.pdbx_description
1 polymer ?
#
loop_
_entity_poly.entity_id
_entity_poly.type
_entity_poly.pdbx_seq_one_letter_code
_entity_poly.pdbx_strand_id
1 'polypeptide(L)' 'MLIPICSFKKQLLPLLPCCIRENKMGHQQLYWRRPRKFGQGSRSCRVCSNRHGLIRKYGLSMCRQCFHQYAKDVGFVKLD' A
#
# COMPACT_ATOMS: atom_id res chain seq x y z
N MET A 1 -19.52 18.39 54.36
CA MET A 1 -20.34 17.91 53.23
C MET A 1 -19.80 18.54 51.95
N LEU A 2 -19.39 17.70 50.99
CA LEU A 2 -19.30 17.92 49.52
C LEU A 2 -18.46 19.13 49.04
N ILE A 3 -17.24 18.97 48.47
CA ILE A 3 -16.94 18.63 47.05
C ILE A 3 -17.87 19.40 46.09
N PRO A 4 -17.39 20.24 45.13
CA PRO A 4 -16.49 19.77 44.07
C PRO A 4 -15.36 20.71 43.60
N ILE A 5 -14.39 20.05 42.97
CA ILE A 5 -13.11 20.54 42.47
C ILE A 5 -13.20 20.61 40.93
N CYS A 6 -12.80 21.77 40.37
CA CYS A 6 -12.04 21.95 39.12
C CYS A 6 -12.67 21.69 37.72
N SER A 7 -12.26 22.60 36.81
CA SER A 7 -12.09 22.47 35.34
C SER A 7 -13.22 22.90 34.40
N PHE A 8 -13.12 24.13 33.89
CA PHE A 8 -13.18 24.31 32.43
C PHE A 8 -12.22 25.42 31.97
N LYS A 9 -11.46 25.08 30.93
CA LYS A 9 -10.17 25.66 30.57
C LYS A 9 -10.27 27.05 29.92
N LYS A 10 -9.42 27.94 30.43
CA LYS A 10 -8.45 28.80 29.72
C LYS A 10 -8.96 29.61 28.52
N GLN A 11 -9.25 30.87 28.82
CA GLN A 11 -8.73 32.09 28.20
C GLN A 11 -7.98 31.95 26.85
N LEU A 12 -8.54 32.65 25.86
CA LEU A 12 -7.90 33.47 24.83
C LEU A 12 -6.35 33.57 24.90
N LEU A 13 -5.68 33.09 23.86
CA LEU A 13 -4.29 33.41 23.49
C LEU A 13 -4.24 33.64 21.97
N PRO A 14 -4.08 34.88 21.48
CA PRO A 14 -3.34 35.15 20.26
C PRO A 14 -1.87 35.38 20.63
N LEU A 15 -0.98 35.19 19.66
CA LEU A 15 0.48 35.37 19.72
C LEU A 15 1.29 34.13 20.15
N LEU A 16 1.43 33.23 19.18
CA LEU A 16 2.64 32.43 19.00
C LEU A 16 3.20 32.67 17.58
N PRO A 17 4.52 32.56 17.40
CA PRO A 17 5.31 33.37 16.46
C PRO A 17 5.22 32.96 14.99
N CYS A 18 5.65 33.91 14.15
CA CYS A 18 6.02 33.80 12.74
C CYS A 18 6.59 32.43 12.33
N CYS A 19 5.94 31.83 11.33
CA CYS A 19 6.43 30.76 10.45
C CYS A 19 6.71 29.37 11.06
N ILE A 20 5.66 28.65 11.48
CA ILE A 20 5.59 27.22 11.06
C ILE A 20 4.96 27.22 9.66
N ARG A 21 5.73 27.69 8.69
CA ARG A 21 5.46 27.35 7.29
C ARG A 21 5.75 25.86 7.24
N GLU A 22 4.72 25.01 7.36
CA GLU A 22 4.83 23.63 6.90
C GLU A 22 5.24 23.73 5.44
N ASN A 23 6.54 23.62 5.18
CA ASN A 23 7.05 23.27 3.88
C ASN A 23 6.47 21.89 3.61
N LYS A 24 5.27 21.88 3.01
CA LYS A 24 4.66 20.70 2.42
C LYS A 24 5.74 20.11 1.54
N MET A 25 6.34 19.01 1.98
CA MET A 25 7.39 18.34 1.23
C MET A 25 6.71 17.83 -0.05
N GLY A 26 6.75 18.65 -1.11
CA GLY A 26 5.96 18.44 -2.32
C GLY A 26 6.17 17.05 -2.92
N HIS A 27 7.38 16.51 -2.72
CA HIS A 27 7.75 15.15 -3.09
C HIS A 27 6.87 14.06 -2.44
N GLN A 28 6.55 14.19 -1.14
CA GLN A 28 5.73 13.18 -0.44
C GLN A 28 4.31 13.12 -0.97
N GLN A 29 3.74 14.26 -1.36
CA GLN A 29 2.42 14.27 -1.98
C GLN A 29 2.47 13.74 -3.43
N LEU A 30 3.58 13.93 -4.16
CA LEU A 30 3.76 13.49 -5.56
C LEU A 30 4.07 11.99 -5.70
N TYR A 31 4.77 11.41 -4.74
CA TYR A 31 5.07 10.00 -4.72
C TYR A 31 3.78 9.17 -4.58
N TRP A 32 3.60 8.19 -5.47
CA TRP A 32 2.44 7.28 -5.45
C TRP A 32 1.04 7.94 -5.56
N ARG A 33 0.93 9.13 -6.18
CA ARG A 33 -0.38 9.79 -6.41
C ARG A 33 -1.39 8.93 -7.18
N ARG A 34 -0.90 8.14 -8.15
CA ARG A 34 -1.78 7.33 -9.01
C ARG A 34 -2.18 6.03 -8.31
N PRO A 35 -3.48 5.78 -8.05
CA PRO A 35 -3.93 4.55 -7.42
C PRO A 35 -3.66 3.34 -8.32
N ARG A 36 -3.05 2.28 -7.76
CA ARG A 36 -2.74 1.02 -8.45
C ARG A 36 -3.72 -0.10 -8.09
N LYS A 37 -5.03 0.20 -8.11
CA LYS A 37 -6.07 -0.77 -7.74
C LYS A 37 -6.33 -1.82 -8.83
N PHE A 38 -6.10 -1.47 -10.10
CA PHE A 38 -6.44 -2.31 -11.26
C PHE A 38 -5.42 -2.20 -12.39
N GLY A 39 -5.61 -3.02 -13.44
CA GLY A 39 -4.72 -3.09 -14.61
C GLY A 39 -3.45 -3.92 -14.37
N GLN A 40 -2.58 -3.95 -15.37
CA GLN A 40 -1.34 -4.74 -15.34
C GLN A 40 -0.34 -4.24 -14.29
N GLY A 41 -0.31 -2.93 -14.03
CA GLY A 41 0.57 -2.31 -13.04
C GLY A 41 0.23 -2.60 -11.57
N SER A 42 -0.96 -3.14 -11.31
CA SER A 42 -1.43 -3.43 -9.94
C SER A 42 -0.96 -4.79 -9.42
N ARG A 43 -0.65 -5.72 -10.32
CA ARG A 43 -0.37 -7.11 -10.00
C ARG A 43 1.04 -7.46 -10.43
N SER A 44 1.70 -8.29 -9.64
CA SER A 44 3.04 -8.81 -9.93
C SER A 44 3.07 -10.30 -9.62
N CYS A 45 4.02 -10.99 -10.24
CA CYS A 45 4.30 -12.38 -9.92
C CYS A 45 4.85 -12.49 -8.49
N ARG A 46 4.40 -13.52 -7.76
CA ARG A 46 4.89 -13.81 -6.40
C ARG A 46 6.39 -14.09 -6.34
N VAL A 47 6.94 -14.74 -7.37
CA VAL A 47 8.35 -15.15 -7.44
C VAL A 47 9.22 -14.07 -8.08
N CYS A 48 9.05 -13.79 -9.39
CA CYS A 48 9.95 -12.91 -10.13
C CYS A 48 9.57 -11.42 -10.08
N SER A 49 8.50 -11.02 -9.37
CA SER A 49 7.96 -9.65 -9.33
C SER A 49 7.61 -9.01 -10.69
N ASN A 50 7.73 -9.76 -11.79
CA ASN A 50 7.39 -9.33 -13.13
C ASN A 50 5.87 -9.10 -13.25
N ARG A 51 5.49 -8.08 -14.01
CA ARG A 51 4.09 -7.71 -14.27
C ARG A 51 3.57 -8.29 -15.60
N HIS A 52 4.47 -8.84 -16.41
CA HIS A 52 4.14 -9.41 -17.73
C HIS A 52 3.87 -10.91 -17.62
N GLY A 53 2.95 -11.40 -18.45
CA GLY A 53 2.71 -12.85 -18.59
C GLY A 53 2.21 -13.53 -17.31
N LEU A 54 1.41 -12.82 -16.52
CA LEU A 54 0.87 -13.32 -15.26
C LEU A 54 -0.32 -14.25 -15.51
N ILE A 55 -0.20 -15.51 -15.09
CA ILE A 55 -1.30 -16.48 -15.08
C ILE A 55 -2.21 -16.17 -13.91
N ARG A 56 -3.46 -15.84 -14.22
CA ARG A 56 -4.50 -15.43 -13.24
C ARG A 56 -5.52 -16.54 -12.95
N LYS A 57 -5.40 -17.68 -13.64
CA LYS A 57 -6.30 -18.81 -13.44
C LYS A 57 -6.00 -19.48 -12.10
N TYR A 58 -7.04 -19.96 -11.43
CA TYR A 58 -6.95 -20.68 -10.16
C TYR A 58 -6.27 -19.93 -9.00
N GLY A 59 -6.16 -18.60 -9.06
CA GLY A 59 -5.59 -17.79 -7.97
C GLY A 59 -4.06 -17.88 -7.81
N LEU A 60 -3.34 -18.51 -8.75
CA LEU A 60 -1.89 -18.74 -8.66
C LEU A 60 -1.07 -17.43 -8.70
N SER A 61 -1.46 -16.44 -9.52
CA SER A 61 -0.75 -15.15 -9.66
C SER A 61 0.76 -15.30 -9.90
N MET A 62 1.12 -16.23 -10.79
CA MET A 62 2.51 -16.54 -11.15
C MET A 62 2.78 -16.21 -12.61
N CYS A 63 4.05 -15.93 -12.95
CA CYS A 63 4.45 -15.70 -14.32
C CYS A 63 4.51 -17.01 -15.11
N ARG A 64 4.31 -17.00 -16.44
CA ARG A 64 4.36 -18.23 -17.26
C ARG A 64 5.71 -18.99 -17.15
N GLN A 65 6.83 -18.28 -17.06
CA GLN A 65 8.16 -18.89 -16.89
C GLN A 65 8.28 -19.58 -15.53
N CYS A 66 7.84 -18.88 -14.48
CA CYS A 66 7.77 -19.38 -13.10
C CYS A 66 6.89 -20.63 -13.02
N PHE A 67 5.74 -20.61 -13.72
CA PHE A 67 4.80 -21.72 -13.70
C PHE A 67 5.42 -23.01 -14.23
N HIS A 68 6.22 -22.96 -15.31
CA HIS A 68 6.89 -24.17 -15.80
C HIS A 68 7.92 -24.75 -14.83
N GLN A 69 8.58 -23.92 -14.02
CA GLN A 69 9.51 -24.39 -12.99
C GLN A 69 8.77 -25.12 -11.86
N TYR A 70 7.67 -24.53 -11.37
CA TYR A 70 6.89 -25.08 -10.26
C TYR A 70 5.75 -26.03 -10.67
N ALA A 71 5.54 -26.27 -11.97
CA ALA A 71 4.43 -27.07 -12.46
C ALA A 71 4.41 -28.49 -11.85
N LYS A 72 5.59 -29.10 -11.72
CA LYS A 72 5.77 -30.44 -11.14
C LYS A 72 5.41 -30.46 -9.65
N ASP A 73 5.84 -29.45 -8.89
CA ASP A 73 5.60 -29.35 -7.45
C ASP A 73 4.14 -29.06 -7.11
N VAL A 74 3.44 -28.34 -7.99
CA VAL A 74 2.01 -28.08 -7.87
C VAL A 74 1.17 -29.32 -8.26
N GLY A 75 1.80 -30.32 -8.88
CA GLY A 75 1.13 -31.55 -9.31
C GLY A 75 0.50 -31.49 -10.71
N PHE A 76 0.89 -30.50 -11.53
CA PHE A 76 0.51 -30.49 -12.94
C PHE A 76 1.36 -31.50 -13.70
N VAL A 77 0.73 -32.57 -14.16
CA VAL A 77 1.32 -33.55 -15.08
C VAL A 77 0.83 -33.28 -16.51
N LYS A 78 1.73 -33.41 -17.48
CA LYS A 78 1.33 -33.43 -18.89
C LYS A 78 0.70 -34.79 -19.16
N LEU A 79 -0.60 -34.80 -19.41
CA LEU A 79 -1.27 -35.94 -20.01
C LEU A 79 -1.22 -35.70 -21.52
N ASP A 80 -0.70 -36.67 -22.27
CA ASP A 80 -0.59 -36.62 -23.72
C ASP A 80 -1.95 -36.81 -24.41
#